data_AF-A0A8D5ZG72-F1
#
_entry.id   AF-A0A8D5ZG72-F1
#
_cell.length_a   1.000
_cell.length_b   1.000
_cell.length_c   1.000
_cell.angle_alpha   90.00
_cell.angle_beta   90.00
_cell.angle_gamma   90.00
#
_symmetry.space_group_name_H-M   'P 1'
#
loop_
_entity.id
_entity.type
_entity.pdbx_description
1 polymer ?
#
loop_
_entity_poly.entity_id
_entity_poly.type
_entity_poly.pdbx_seq_one_letter_code
_entity_poly.pdbx_strand_id
1 'polypeptide(L)'
;MDTLTPLTLLFLILSALVSPIALSSYYQIGSNYPMGITAYSLFSDIYTNFVEGEINISRLFIGNDILPGYGYFGTGNASLQLNAMIDGLFWSQNVFLVQQISNHSYKITPIVNFWNLSGPIYLNGNKTVYDGLGVLCYQGKSFYVSMPASLSLFMNISTTLQFGYRYNNITRIYYSIPIRGTFQIGGISLAGIPNDLEFVWGGPGGGSCAQLSLNATSNLYYNNHGKTSLFPETLSIGFDTAETVSGVHVSANLKNLLSPYALENNGKDNPEVLWPVPPNITLITNATRLKVMMKFDGMPLNFQQVYLERIGLGVERVGSNYTVNGTTYFNLSVSSSYFVYYPGNFTLSSEYQFASPILDSLYSNIESTFHDAYTGLTHFLSSYNHNKALKSDFHVKYKGRLTISDAVIYLVAFVFGILIAVVASKYKKDL
;
A
#
# COMPACT_ATOMS: atom_id res chain seq x y z
N MET A 1 56.81 31.54 -10.53
CA MET A 1 56.63 30.55 -11.62
C MET A 1 56.67 29.22 -10.90
N ASP A 2 55.55 28.58 -10.62
CA ASP A 2 54.62 28.07 -11.63
C ASP A 2 53.16 28.50 -11.42
N THR A 3 52.55 28.96 -12.50
CA THR A 3 51.11 29.21 -12.57
C THR A 3 50.39 27.86 -12.60
N LEU A 4 49.66 27.52 -11.53
CA LEU A 4 48.57 26.56 -11.68
C LEU A 4 47.62 27.14 -12.74
N THR A 5 47.55 26.49 -13.89
CA THR A 5 46.67 26.91 -14.96
C THR A 5 45.22 26.66 -14.54
N PRO A 6 44.25 27.45 -15.01
CA PRO A 6 42.82 27.21 -14.74
C PRO A 6 42.39 25.77 -15.05
N LEU A 7 43.08 25.13 -16.01
CA LEU A 7 42.88 23.74 -16.41
C LEU A 7 43.33 22.73 -15.32
N THR A 8 44.41 23.01 -14.58
CA THR A 8 44.87 22.13 -13.48
C THR A 8 43.96 22.23 -12.26
N LEU A 9 43.41 23.41 -11.97
CA LEU A 9 42.40 23.58 -10.93
C LEU A 9 41.08 22.90 -11.32
N LEU A 10 40.67 22.98 -12.59
CA LEU A 10 39.51 22.27 -13.12
C LEU A 10 39.69 20.75 -13.07
N PHE A 11 40.89 20.23 -13.38
CA PHE A 11 41.22 18.80 -13.27
C PHE A 11 41.23 18.30 -11.83
N LEU A 12 41.67 19.11 -10.87
CA LEU A 12 41.62 18.79 -9.43
C LEU A 12 40.19 18.83 -8.86
N ILE A 13 39.33 19.70 -9.38
CA ILE A 13 37.90 19.74 -9.03
C ILE A 13 37.15 18.55 -9.68
N LEU A 14 37.47 18.23 -10.94
CA LEU A 14 36.94 17.05 -11.63
C LEU A 14 37.43 15.74 -11.00
N SER A 15 38.67 15.65 -10.51
CA SER A 15 39.16 14.46 -9.81
C SER A 15 38.61 14.32 -8.40
N ALA A 16 38.22 15.41 -7.72
CA ALA A 16 37.43 15.35 -6.49
C ALA A 16 35.97 14.92 -6.76
N LEU A 17 35.42 15.26 -7.93
CA LEU A 17 34.11 14.79 -8.41
C LEU A 17 34.14 13.34 -8.92
N VAL A 18 35.31 12.86 -9.35
CA VAL A 18 35.61 11.44 -9.60
C VAL A 18 36.39 10.90 -8.40
N SER A 19 35.83 11.11 -7.20
CA SER A 19 35.99 10.08 -6.18
C SER A 19 35.52 8.77 -6.82
N PRO A 20 36.14 7.61 -6.55
CA PRO A 20 35.42 6.39 -6.84
C PRO A 20 34.11 6.54 -6.09
N ILE A 21 33.02 6.73 -6.82
CA ILE A 21 31.74 6.22 -6.37
C ILE A 21 32.09 4.75 -6.23
N ALA A 22 32.53 4.38 -5.02
CA ALA A 22 32.30 3.07 -4.52
C ALA A 22 30.79 2.96 -4.61
N LEU A 23 30.33 2.54 -5.80
CA LEU A 23 29.31 1.55 -5.96
C LEU A 23 29.84 0.37 -5.13
N SER A 24 29.73 0.54 -3.81
CA SER A 24 29.15 -0.46 -2.99
C SER A 24 27.88 -0.82 -3.73
N SER A 25 28.02 -1.83 -4.58
CA SER A 25 27.06 -2.91 -4.63
C SER A 25 26.85 -3.32 -3.18
N TYR A 26 26.04 -2.52 -2.48
CA TYR A 26 25.38 -2.94 -1.28
C TYR A 26 24.61 -4.16 -1.75
N TYR A 27 25.11 -5.32 -1.35
CA TYR A 27 24.26 -6.47 -1.17
C TYR A 27 23.00 -5.96 -0.46
N GLN A 28 21.88 -5.88 -1.18
CA GLN A 28 20.57 -5.75 -0.57
C GLN A 28 20.37 -7.03 0.25
N ILE A 29 20.79 -7.00 1.51
CA ILE A 29 20.35 -7.95 2.51
C ILE A 29 18.93 -7.51 2.87
N GLY A 30 17.94 -8.03 2.13
CA GLY A 30 16.50 -7.84 2.35
C GLY A 30 16.02 -6.38 2.30
N SER A 31 15.22 -6.03 1.30
CA SER A 31 14.37 -4.84 1.41
C SER A 31 13.36 -5.09 2.53
N ASN A 32 13.40 -4.28 3.60
CA ASN A 32 12.33 -4.23 4.60
C ASN A 32 11.19 -3.40 4.04
N TYR A 33 9.95 -3.76 4.33
CA TYR A 33 8.74 -3.10 3.82
C TYR A 33 7.77 -2.77 4.97
N PRO A 34 6.84 -1.83 4.79
CA PRO A 34 5.68 -1.71 5.67
C PRO A 34 4.77 -2.92 5.43
N MET A 35 4.88 -3.95 6.28
CA MET A 35 4.18 -5.22 6.07
C MET A 35 2.82 -5.22 6.78
N GLY A 36 1.79 -5.71 6.10
CA GLY A 36 0.45 -5.85 6.66
C GLY A 36 -0.56 -6.10 5.55
N ILE A 37 -1.70 -5.43 5.63
CA ILE A 37 -2.78 -5.55 4.64
C ILE A 37 -3.07 -4.18 4.05
N THR A 38 -3.09 -4.07 2.72
CA THR A 38 -3.24 -2.79 2.01
C THR A 38 -4.21 -2.93 0.84
N ALA A 39 -5.11 -1.97 0.65
CA ALA A 39 -5.99 -1.91 -0.51
C ALA A 39 -5.59 -0.76 -1.45
N TYR A 40 -5.44 -1.07 -2.73
CA TYR A 40 -5.17 -0.10 -3.80
C TYR A 40 -5.88 -0.55 -5.07
N SER A 41 -6.87 0.20 -5.54
CA SER A 41 -7.61 -0.18 -6.76
C SER A 41 -6.88 0.29 -8.01
N LEU A 42 -6.65 -0.63 -8.97
CA LEU A 42 -6.03 -0.28 -10.25
C LEU A 42 -7.00 0.23 -11.32
N PHE A 43 -8.28 -0.14 -11.23
CA PHE A 43 -9.24 0.08 -12.33
C PHE A 43 -10.18 1.25 -12.06
N SER A 44 -10.54 1.47 -10.80
CA SER A 44 -11.49 2.51 -10.42
C SER A 44 -11.29 2.95 -8.99
N ASP A 45 -11.18 4.26 -8.79
CA ASP A 45 -11.10 4.82 -7.44
C ASP A 45 -12.34 4.46 -6.62
N ILE A 46 -12.11 3.98 -5.40
CA ILE A 46 -13.14 3.76 -4.38
C ILE A 46 -13.17 5.00 -3.49
N TYR A 47 -14.37 5.59 -3.35
CA TYR A 47 -14.60 6.69 -2.43
C TYR A 47 -15.48 6.22 -1.28
N THR A 48 -15.02 6.42 -0.05
CA THR A 48 -15.75 6.02 1.16
C THR A 48 -15.59 7.03 2.27
N ASN A 49 -16.49 7.01 3.25
CA ASN A 49 -16.42 7.88 4.41
C ASN A 49 -15.96 7.15 5.68
N PHE A 50 -15.77 5.83 5.62
CA PHE A 50 -15.35 5.03 6.75
C PHE A 50 -14.37 3.95 6.30
N VAL A 51 -13.27 3.84 7.03
CA VAL A 51 -12.24 2.81 6.85
C VAL A 51 -11.84 2.22 8.20
N GLU A 52 -11.53 0.94 8.22
CA GLU A 52 -11.13 0.21 9.42
C GLU A 52 -10.11 -0.88 9.09
N GLY A 53 -9.06 -0.96 9.90
CA GLY A 53 -8.16 -2.11 9.96
C GLY A 53 -8.39 -2.86 11.26
N GLU A 54 -8.59 -4.18 11.16
CA GLU A 54 -8.73 -5.08 12.30
C GLU A 54 -7.58 -6.09 12.31
N ILE A 55 -7.00 -6.34 13.48
CA ILE A 55 -6.01 -7.39 13.69
C ILE A 55 -6.33 -8.21 14.94
N ASN A 56 -6.23 -9.54 14.81
CA ASN A 56 -6.33 -10.48 15.91
C ASN A 56 -4.96 -11.11 16.13
N ILE A 57 -4.29 -10.73 17.21
CA ILE A 57 -2.91 -11.09 17.51
C ILE A 57 -2.90 -12.19 18.56
N SER A 58 -2.37 -13.36 18.21
CA SER A 58 -2.19 -14.46 19.14
C SER A 58 -0.89 -14.36 19.94
N ARG A 59 0.19 -13.91 19.27
CA ARG A 59 1.52 -13.69 19.84
C ARG A 59 2.19 -12.52 19.14
N LEU A 60 2.96 -11.74 19.89
CA LEU A 60 3.77 -10.65 19.39
C LEU A 60 5.10 -10.61 20.15
N PHE A 61 6.18 -10.32 19.46
CA PHE A 61 7.46 -9.98 20.03
C PHE A 61 8.08 -8.87 19.19
N ILE A 62 8.58 -7.84 19.86
CA ILE A 62 9.16 -6.65 19.26
C ILE A 62 10.62 -6.61 19.69
N GLY A 63 11.51 -6.76 18.71
CA GLY A 63 12.95 -6.77 18.88
C GLY A 63 13.54 -5.36 18.82
N ASN A 64 14.65 -5.25 18.09
CA ASN A 64 15.33 -3.98 17.87
C ASN A 64 14.56 -3.08 16.91
N ASP A 65 14.75 -1.78 17.06
CA ASP A 65 14.32 -0.76 16.12
C ASP A 65 15.54 0.03 15.63
N ILE A 66 15.59 0.26 14.32
CA ILE A 66 16.78 0.71 13.60
C ILE A 66 16.38 1.84 12.63
N LEU A 67 17.06 2.98 12.72
CA LEU A 67 16.89 4.10 11.79
C LEU A 67 17.51 3.79 10.40
N PRO A 68 17.09 4.52 9.34
CA PRO A 68 17.77 4.48 8.05
C PRO A 68 19.27 4.70 8.20
N GLY A 69 20.08 3.77 7.65
CA GLY A 69 21.55 3.79 7.81
C GLY A 69 22.08 2.92 8.96
N TYR A 70 21.28 1.99 9.49
CA TYR A 70 21.65 0.99 10.51
C TYR A 70 21.98 1.55 11.91
N GLY A 71 21.53 2.78 12.20
CA GLY A 71 21.65 3.35 13.54
C GLY A 71 20.63 2.72 14.49
N TYR A 72 21.09 2.11 15.58
CA TYR A 72 20.19 1.63 16.64
C TYR A 72 19.38 2.79 17.21
N PHE A 73 18.05 2.62 17.27
CA PHE A 73 17.13 3.62 17.80
C PHE A 73 16.58 3.21 19.17
N GLY A 74 16.20 1.93 19.32
CA GLY A 74 15.62 1.41 20.55
C GLY A 74 15.28 -0.07 20.46
N THR A 75 14.58 -0.56 21.48
CA THR A 75 14.09 -1.95 21.57
C THR A 75 12.66 -1.96 22.07
N GLY A 76 11.90 -2.95 21.60
CA GLY A 76 10.54 -3.20 22.07
C GLY A 76 9.53 -2.15 21.60
N ASN A 77 9.81 -1.40 20.52
CA ASN A 77 8.89 -0.41 19.97
C ASN A 77 8.56 -0.73 18.51
N ALA A 78 7.29 -0.62 18.15
CA ALA A 78 6.78 -0.71 16.80
C ALA A 78 5.56 0.19 16.64
N SER A 79 5.09 0.35 15.42
CA SER A 79 3.82 1.00 15.12
C SER A 79 2.92 0.07 14.33
N LEU A 80 1.62 0.13 14.62
CA LEU A 80 0.56 -0.41 13.77
C LEU A 80 -0.23 0.78 13.24
N GLN A 81 -0.29 0.95 11.93
CA GLN A 81 -0.71 2.18 11.29
C GLN A 81 -1.88 1.90 10.36
N LEU A 82 -2.98 2.64 10.50
CA LEU A 82 -4.04 2.72 9.49
C LEU A 82 -3.89 4.06 8.76
N ASN A 83 -3.42 4.01 7.52
CA ASN A 83 -3.15 5.19 6.72
C ASN A 83 -4.11 5.27 5.53
N ALA A 84 -4.61 6.48 5.25
CA ALA A 84 -5.52 6.72 4.16
C ALA A 84 -5.41 8.16 3.62
N MET A 85 -5.58 8.31 2.32
CA MET A 85 -5.69 9.60 1.64
C MET A 85 -7.12 10.12 1.62
N ILE A 86 -7.29 11.42 1.83
CA ILE A 86 -8.58 12.13 1.75
C ILE A 86 -8.54 13.06 0.54
N ASP A 87 -9.43 12.79 -0.42
CA ASP A 87 -9.55 13.51 -1.71
C ASP A 87 -8.22 13.67 -2.47
N GLY A 88 -7.23 12.81 -2.19
CA GLY A 88 -5.86 12.92 -2.72
C GLY A 88 -5.06 14.15 -2.22
N LEU A 89 -5.60 14.88 -1.23
CA LEU A 89 -5.06 16.15 -0.73
C LEU A 89 -4.47 16.04 0.68
N PHE A 90 -5.01 15.16 1.51
CA PHE A 90 -4.55 14.98 2.87
C PHE A 90 -4.17 13.53 3.12
N TRP A 91 -3.03 13.32 3.78
CA TRP A 91 -2.64 12.01 4.27
C TRP A 91 -2.98 11.90 5.75
N SER A 92 -3.73 10.88 6.13
CA SER A 92 -4.19 10.68 7.50
C SER A 92 -3.72 9.34 8.04
N GLN A 93 -3.02 9.37 9.16
CA GLN A 93 -2.55 8.19 9.87
C GLN A 93 -3.23 8.10 11.24
N ASN A 94 -3.91 6.99 11.49
CA ASN A 94 -4.34 6.57 12.81
C ASN A 94 -3.37 5.48 13.28
N VAL A 95 -2.62 5.71 14.34
CA VAL A 95 -1.47 4.87 14.71
C VAL A 95 -1.59 4.37 16.13
N PHE A 96 -1.29 3.11 16.35
CA PHE A 96 -0.90 2.57 17.63
C PHE A 96 0.61 2.47 17.72
N LEU A 97 1.24 3.31 18.54
CA LEU A 97 2.61 3.07 18.99
C LEU A 97 2.58 1.98 20.05
N VAL A 98 3.19 0.84 19.74
CA VAL A 98 3.19 -0.37 20.57
C VAL A 98 4.55 -0.51 21.24
N GLN A 99 4.56 -0.43 22.56
CA GLN A 99 5.73 -0.67 23.39
C GLN A 99 5.58 -2.00 24.15
N GLN A 100 6.49 -2.94 23.94
CA GLN A 100 6.52 -4.20 24.68
C GLN A 100 7.03 -3.97 26.12
N ILE A 101 6.23 -4.37 27.10
CA ILE A 101 6.60 -4.36 28.52
C ILE A 101 7.05 -5.76 28.96
N SER A 102 6.40 -6.79 28.43
CA SER A 102 6.77 -8.20 28.56
C SER A 102 6.20 -8.98 27.37
N ASN A 103 6.52 -10.27 27.24
CA ASN A 103 5.99 -11.13 26.17
C ASN A 103 4.44 -11.27 26.15
N HIS A 104 3.75 -10.77 27.18
CA HIS A 104 2.29 -10.85 27.30
C HIS A 104 1.63 -9.49 27.60
N SER A 105 2.40 -8.40 27.70
CA SER A 105 1.86 -7.10 28.10
C SER A 105 2.54 -5.98 27.32
N TYR A 106 1.72 -5.11 26.74
CA TYR A 106 2.13 -4.04 25.84
C TYR A 106 1.46 -2.75 26.28
N LYS A 107 2.19 -1.64 26.18
CA LYS A 107 1.64 -0.29 26.33
C LYS A 107 1.37 0.24 24.93
N ILE A 108 0.11 0.58 24.66
CA ILE A 108 -0.32 1.18 23.40
C ILE A 108 -0.55 2.67 23.62
N THR A 109 0.01 3.49 22.72
CA THR A 109 -0.23 4.94 22.68
C THR A 109 -0.87 5.29 21.33
N PRO A 110 -2.14 5.72 21.31
CA PRO A 110 -2.78 6.15 20.08
C PRO A 110 -2.23 7.50 19.62
N ILE A 111 -1.84 7.59 18.36
CA ILE A 111 -1.28 8.78 17.72
C ILE A 111 -2.08 9.09 16.45
N VAL A 112 -2.36 10.37 16.24
CA VAL A 112 -2.78 10.89 14.94
C VAL A 112 -1.62 11.61 14.31
N ASN A 113 -1.38 11.32 13.04
CA ASN A 113 -0.49 12.10 12.20
C ASN A 113 -1.22 12.48 10.91
N PHE A 114 -1.43 13.77 10.70
CA PHE A 114 -2.27 14.29 9.64
C PHE A 114 -1.49 15.32 8.83
N TRP A 115 -1.41 15.11 7.52
CA TRP A 115 -0.62 15.92 6.61
C TRP A 115 -1.51 16.62 5.60
N ASN A 116 -1.18 17.88 5.32
CA ASN A 116 -1.71 18.62 4.20
C ASN A 116 -0.67 18.61 3.08
N LEU A 117 -0.99 17.93 1.98
CA LEU A 117 -0.10 17.78 0.83
C LEU A 117 -0.08 19.02 -0.07
N SER A 118 -0.98 19.99 0.16
CA SER A 118 -1.04 21.24 -0.59
C SER A 118 -0.31 22.41 0.08
N GLY A 119 0.29 22.20 1.26
CA GLY A 119 1.00 23.23 2.02
C GLY A 119 0.69 23.25 3.51
N PRO A 120 0.88 24.38 4.21
CA PRO A 120 0.76 24.46 5.68
C PRO A 120 -0.64 24.12 6.22
N ILE A 121 -0.70 23.77 7.53
CA ILE A 121 -1.96 23.53 8.25
C ILE A 121 -2.36 24.74 9.11
N TYR A 122 -3.58 25.22 8.90
CA TYR A 122 -4.15 26.35 9.66
C TYR A 122 -5.10 25.94 10.79
N LEU A 123 -5.06 24.67 11.19
CA LEU A 123 -5.86 24.13 12.30
C LEU A 123 -5.20 24.38 13.66
N ASN A 124 -5.98 24.29 14.73
CA ASN A 124 -5.47 24.31 16.11
C ASN A 124 -4.85 22.96 16.48
N GLY A 125 -3.81 22.95 17.30
CA GLY A 125 -3.11 21.74 17.74
C GLY A 125 -1.59 21.84 17.63
N ASN A 126 -0.89 20.76 17.96
CA ASN A 126 0.56 20.66 17.75
C ASN A 126 0.82 20.43 16.25
N LYS A 127 1.33 21.46 15.58
CA LYS A 127 1.52 21.48 14.12
C LYS A 127 2.91 21.99 13.74
N THR A 128 3.39 21.54 12.60
CA THR A 128 4.66 21.97 12.00
C THR A 128 4.54 22.06 10.47
N VAL A 129 5.64 22.42 9.84
CA VAL A 129 5.90 22.16 8.42
C VAL A 129 7.08 21.18 8.32
N TYR A 130 6.98 20.18 7.44
CA TYR A 130 8.04 19.21 7.10
C TYR A 130 8.12 19.11 5.57
N ASP A 131 9.28 19.38 4.98
CA ASP A 131 9.49 19.43 3.53
C ASP A 131 8.43 20.24 2.76
N GLY A 132 8.02 21.38 3.33
CA GLY A 132 7.00 22.27 2.75
C GLY A 132 5.54 21.83 2.98
N LEU A 133 5.31 20.63 3.51
CA LEU A 133 3.99 20.08 3.83
C LEU A 133 3.60 20.41 5.27
N GLY A 134 2.33 20.72 5.50
CA GLY A 134 1.82 20.96 6.84
C GLY A 134 1.55 19.65 7.55
N VAL A 135 1.99 19.51 8.80
CA VAL A 135 1.80 18.30 9.61
C VAL A 135 1.14 18.65 10.94
N LEU A 136 0.15 17.89 11.34
CA LEU A 136 -0.53 17.97 12.63
C LEU A 136 -0.41 16.63 13.34
N CYS A 137 0.06 16.67 14.58
CA CYS A 137 0.19 15.46 15.39
C CYS A 137 -0.54 15.59 16.71
N TYR A 138 -1.20 14.52 17.09
CA TYR A 138 -1.88 14.41 18.36
C TYR A 138 -1.53 13.09 19.03
N GLN A 139 -1.23 13.14 20.33
CA GLN A 139 -0.99 11.96 21.15
C GLN A 139 -2.12 11.78 22.15
N GLY A 140 -2.81 10.65 22.08
CA GLY A 140 -3.86 10.29 23.03
C GLY A 140 -3.31 9.64 24.30
N LYS A 141 -4.23 9.31 25.22
CA LYS A 141 -3.88 8.63 26.48
C LYS A 141 -3.51 7.17 26.21
N SER A 142 -2.32 6.76 26.66
CA SER A 142 -1.88 5.37 26.57
C SER A 142 -2.73 4.42 27.41
N PHE A 143 -2.79 3.16 27.00
CA PHE A 143 -3.45 2.06 27.71
C PHE A 143 -2.62 0.77 27.58
N TYR A 144 -2.97 -0.25 28.38
CA TYR A 144 -2.26 -1.53 28.38
C TYR A 144 -3.09 -2.62 27.71
N VAL A 145 -2.42 -3.51 27.00
CA VAL A 145 -3.01 -4.65 26.28
C VAL A 145 -2.25 -5.92 26.63
N SER A 146 -2.98 -6.99 26.88
CA SER A 146 -2.42 -8.33 27.07
C SER A 146 -2.71 -9.23 25.87
N MET A 147 -1.74 -10.06 25.49
CA MET A 147 -1.91 -11.03 24.38
C MET A 147 -2.49 -12.35 24.90
N PRO A 148 -3.37 -13.03 24.13
CA PRO A 148 -3.86 -12.65 22.80
C PRO A 148 -4.84 -11.46 22.84
N ALA A 149 -4.86 -10.64 21.79
CA ALA A 149 -5.69 -9.44 21.70
C ALA A 149 -6.32 -9.26 20.32
N SER A 150 -7.51 -8.65 20.30
CA SER A 150 -8.15 -8.11 19.09
C SER A 150 -8.11 -6.59 19.17
N LEU A 151 -7.58 -5.96 18.12
CA LEU A 151 -7.36 -4.53 18.03
C LEU A 151 -7.89 -4.03 16.68
N SER A 152 -8.59 -2.90 16.69
CA SER A 152 -8.96 -2.21 15.45
C SER A 152 -8.62 -0.74 15.52
N LEU A 153 -8.16 -0.18 14.41
CA LEU A 153 -8.08 1.25 14.16
C LEU A 153 -9.16 1.60 13.13
N PHE A 154 -9.86 2.71 13.32
CA PHE A 154 -10.84 3.18 12.33
C PHE A 154 -10.81 4.69 12.18
N MET A 155 -11.15 5.15 10.99
CA MET A 155 -11.34 6.55 10.68
C MET A 155 -12.70 6.77 10.02
N ASN A 156 -13.35 7.88 10.36
CA ASN A 156 -14.69 8.21 9.87
C ASN A 156 -14.77 9.68 9.50
N ILE A 157 -15.21 9.99 8.29
CA ILE A 157 -15.45 11.36 7.82
C ILE A 157 -16.95 11.60 7.78
N SER A 158 -17.39 12.56 8.57
CA SER A 158 -18.75 13.09 8.51
C SER A 158 -18.69 14.61 8.41
N THR A 159 -19.02 15.32 9.48
CA THR A 159 -18.77 16.76 9.62
C THR A 159 -17.31 17.08 9.95
N THR A 160 -16.59 16.07 10.46
CA THR A 160 -15.18 16.10 10.87
C THR A 160 -14.54 14.75 10.54
N LEU A 161 -13.22 14.73 10.38
CA LEU A 161 -12.42 13.51 10.36
C LEU A 161 -12.21 13.02 11.79
N GLN A 162 -12.73 11.84 12.12
CA GLN A 162 -12.65 11.23 13.44
C GLN A 162 -11.65 10.08 13.44
N PHE A 163 -10.82 10.02 14.49
CA PHE A 163 -9.86 8.96 14.72
C PHE A 163 -10.29 8.14 15.93
N GLY A 164 -10.39 6.83 15.75
CA GLY A 164 -10.85 5.94 16.80
C GLY A 164 -10.21 4.56 16.77
N TYR A 165 -10.46 3.81 17.84
CA TYR A 165 -10.02 2.43 17.97
C TYR A 165 -11.03 1.56 18.69
N ARG A 166 -10.87 0.24 18.53
CA ARG A 166 -11.60 -0.79 19.27
C ARG A 166 -10.63 -1.71 20.01
N TYR A 167 -10.91 -1.96 21.28
CA TYR A 167 -10.19 -2.91 22.13
C TYR A 167 -11.09 -3.37 23.28
N ASN A 168 -11.12 -4.66 23.60
CA ASN A 168 -11.97 -5.24 24.65
C ASN A 168 -13.46 -4.84 24.56
N ASN A 169 -14.04 -4.88 23.36
CA ASN A 169 -15.41 -4.44 23.06
C ASN A 169 -15.69 -2.95 23.35
N ILE A 170 -14.67 -2.15 23.68
CA ILE A 170 -14.78 -0.71 23.86
C ILE A 170 -14.43 -0.05 22.53
N THR A 171 -15.35 0.78 22.03
CA THR A 171 -15.10 1.68 20.90
C THR A 171 -14.80 3.07 21.45
N ARG A 172 -13.72 3.70 21.02
CA ARG A 172 -13.34 5.05 21.46
C ARG A 172 -12.90 5.92 20.30
N ILE A 173 -13.58 7.05 20.13
CA ILE A 173 -13.07 8.18 19.35
C ILE A 173 -12.21 9.02 20.28
N TYR A 174 -10.96 9.25 19.92
CA TYR A 174 -10.00 9.93 20.80
C TYR A 174 -9.50 11.26 20.24
N TYR A 175 -9.71 11.52 18.95
CA TYR A 175 -9.41 12.81 18.34
C TYR A 175 -10.33 13.09 17.14
N SER A 176 -10.53 14.38 16.83
CA SER A 176 -11.32 14.79 15.67
C SER A 176 -10.75 16.09 15.09
N ILE A 177 -10.69 16.15 13.77
CA ILE A 177 -10.14 17.28 13.00
C ILE A 177 -11.28 17.84 12.14
N PRO A 178 -11.47 19.17 12.05
CA PRO A 178 -12.53 19.79 11.25
C PRO A 178 -12.22 19.76 9.73
N ILE A 179 -11.92 18.58 9.21
CA ILE A 179 -11.72 18.26 7.80
C ILE A 179 -12.95 17.49 7.30
N ARG A 180 -13.36 17.79 6.08
CA ARG A 180 -14.40 17.09 5.32
C ARG A 180 -13.77 16.49 4.07
N GLY A 181 -14.48 15.59 3.42
CA GLY A 181 -14.04 14.92 2.20
C GLY A 181 -14.45 13.46 2.20
N THR A 182 -13.77 12.67 1.39
CA THR A 182 -13.90 11.22 1.33
C THR A 182 -12.52 10.57 1.28
N PHE A 183 -12.39 9.40 1.89
CA PHE A 183 -11.22 8.57 1.66
C PHE A 183 -11.24 8.12 0.20
N GLN A 184 -10.13 8.36 -0.51
CA GLN A 184 -9.92 7.95 -1.89
C GLN A 184 -8.95 6.77 -1.88
N ILE A 185 -9.35 5.64 -2.46
CA ILE A 185 -8.53 4.44 -2.59
C ILE A 185 -8.38 4.13 -4.10
N GLY A 186 -7.17 4.26 -4.63
CA GLY A 186 -6.87 4.24 -6.06
C GLY A 186 -6.38 5.59 -6.58
N GLY A 187 -5.66 5.56 -7.69
CA GLY A 187 -5.04 6.75 -8.27
C GLY A 187 -3.86 7.28 -7.45
N ILE A 188 -3.49 8.55 -7.68
CA ILE A 188 -2.30 9.17 -7.10
C ILE A 188 -2.69 10.49 -6.44
N SER A 189 -2.14 10.76 -5.26
CA SER A 189 -2.29 12.02 -4.51
C SER A 189 -1.63 13.20 -5.23
N LEU A 190 -1.91 14.42 -4.76
CA LEU A 190 -1.26 15.64 -5.22
C LEU A 190 0.27 15.60 -5.10
N ALA A 191 0.80 14.85 -4.13
CA ALA A 191 2.23 14.68 -3.92
C ALA A 191 2.86 13.58 -4.79
N GLY A 192 2.10 12.91 -5.66
CA GLY A 192 2.62 11.84 -6.51
C GLY A 192 2.74 10.48 -5.81
N ILE A 193 2.08 10.30 -4.67
CA ILE A 193 2.07 9.07 -3.85
C ILE A 193 0.76 8.31 -4.11
N PRO A 194 0.75 6.97 -4.21
CA PRO A 194 -0.47 6.18 -4.32
C PRO A 194 -1.49 6.56 -3.23
N ASN A 195 -2.78 6.61 -3.59
CA ASN A 195 -3.84 6.73 -2.59
C ASN A 195 -4.27 5.32 -2.17
N ASP A 196 -3.47 4.64 -1.37
CA ASP A 196 -3.83 3.36 -0.78
C ASP A 196 -4.54 3.53 0.57
N LEU A 197 -5.21 2.47 1.00
CA LEU A 197 -5.58 2.27 2.39
C LEU A 197 -4.71 1.15 2.94
N GLU A 198 -3.77 1.48 3.80
CA GLU A 198 -2.86 0.50 4.39
C GLU A 198 -3.12 0.34 5.89
N PHE A 199 -3.14 -0.92 6.34
CA PHE A 199 -3.12 -1.30 7.74
C PHE A 199 -1.90 -2.19 7.99
N VAL A 200 -0.79 -1.53 8.33
CA VAL A 200 0.55 -2.10 8.25
C VAL A 200 1.35 -1.87 9.52
N TRP A 201 2.30 -2.75 9.76
CA TRP A 201 3.32 -2.59 10.78
C TRP A 201 4.49 -1.76 10.26
N GLY A 202 5.06 -0.95 11.15
CA GLY A 202 6.27 -0.17 10.89
C GLY A 202 7.12 0.01 12.14
N GLY A 203 8.28 0.63 11.97
CA GLY A 203 9.03 1.23 13.07
C GLY A 203 8.25 2.34 13.80
N PRO A 204 8.63 2.72 15.01
CA PRO A 204 8.01 3.79 15.79
C PRO A 204 8.32 5.21 15.29
N GLY A 205 8.98 5.39 14.14
CA GLY A 205 8.99 6.65 13.39
C GLY A 205 10.30 6.99 12.68
N GLY A 206 10.30 8.08 11.91
CA GLY A 206 11.47 8.60 11.19
C GLY A 206 11.92 7.69 10.03
N GLY A 207 11.02 6.85 9.50
CA GLY A 207 11.35 5.80 8.55
C GLY A 207 12.16 4.64 9.15
N SER A 208 12.05 4.41 10.47
CA SER A 208 12.75 3.30 11.12
C SER A 208 12.17 1.93 10.77
N CYS A 209 12.94 0.88 11.06
CA CYS A 209 12.57 -0.52 10.89
C CYS A 209 12.49 -1.21 12.25
N ALA A 210 11.31 -1.73 12.60
CA ALA A 210 11.13 -2.58 13.76
C ALA A 210 11.27 -4.08 13.41
N GLN A 211 12.05 -4.81 14.19
CA GLN A 211 12.08 -6.27 14.10
C GLN A 211 10.88 -6.86 14.83
N LEU A 212 10.06 -7.64 14.12
CA LEU A 212 8.87 -8.27 14.68
C LEU A 212 8.93 -9.79 14.56
N SER A 213 8.28 -10.44 15.51
CA SER A 213 7.86 -11.83 15.42
C SER A 213 6.42 -11.90 15.90
N LEU A 214 5.50 -12.30 15.03
CA LEU A 214 4.08 -12.34 15.36
C LEU A 214 3.34 -13.51 14.73
N ASN A 215 2.16 -13.77 15.25
CA ASN A 215 1.15 -14.62 14.64
C ASN A 215 -0.20 -13.93 14.81
N ALA A 216 -0.75 -13.43 13.71
CA ALA A 216 -1.99 -12.68 13.68
C ALA A 216 -2.81 -12.94 12.41
N THR A 217 -4.06 -12.50 12.46
CA THR A 217 -4.92 -12.38 11.27
C THR A 217 -5.39 -10.95 11.15
N SER A 218 -5.40 -10.37 9.95
CA SER A 218 -5.85 -9.00 9.72
C SER A 218 -6.85 -8.88 8.57
N ASN A 219 -7.66 -7.83 8.63
CA ASN A 219 -8.66 -7.46 7.64
C ASN A 219 -8.75 -5.95 7.47
N LEU A 220 -9.05 -5.52 6.25
CA LEU A 220 -9.39 -4.13 5.91
C LEU A 220 -10.86 -4.04 5.52
N TYR A 221 -11.53 -3.03 6.05
CA TYR A 221 -12.94 -2.78 5.81
C TYR A 221 -13.18 -1.34 5.38
N TYR A 222 -14.22 -1.16 4.59
CA TYR A 222 -14.78 0.14 4.26
C TYR A 222 -16.30 0.12 4.30
N ASN A 223 -16.89 1.31 4.37
CA ASN A 223 -18.32 1.45 4.15
C ASN A 223 -18.64 1.42 2.66
N ASN A 224 -19.38 0.38 2.26
CA ASN A 224 -19.93 0.20 0.93
C ASN A 224 -21.46 0.27 1.00
N HIS A 225 -22.05 1.33 0.45
CA HIS A 225 -23.51 1.54 0.43
C HIS A 225 -24.21 1.33 1.80
N GLY A 226 -23.59 1.80 2.89
CA GLY A 226 -24.13 1.71 4.25
C GLY A 226 -23.81 0.40 4.98
N LYS A 227 -22.97 -0.47 4.41
CA LYS A 227 -22.53 -1.73 5.02
C LYS A 227 -21.01 -1.82 5.06
N THR A 228 -20.47 -2.23 6.20
CA THR A 228 -19.05 -2.59 6.34
C THR A 228 -18.75 -3.81 5.47
N SER A 229 -17.81 -3.66 4.54
CA SER A 229 -17.43 -4.69 3.55
C SER A 229 -15.91 -4.80 3.44
N LEU A 230 -15.42 -5.99 3.08
CA LEU A 230 -14.01 -6.23 2.77
C LEU A 230 -13.64 -5.60 1.42
N PHE A 231 -12.38 -5.20 1.27
CA PHE A 231 -11.84 -4.69 0.01
C PHE A 231 -11.63 -5.80 -1.04
N PRO A 232 -12.08 -5.60 -2.29
CA PRO A 232 -11.99 -6.61 -3.34
C PRO A 232 -10.56 -6.85 -3.84
N GLU A 233 -9.66 -5.89 -3.64
CA GLU A 233 -8.26 -5.93 -4.06
C GLU A 233 -7.37 -5.57 -2.87
N THR A 234 -6.38 -6.40 -2.57
CA THR A 234 -5.55 -6.28 -1.38
C THR A 234 -4.15 -6.89 -1.56
N LEU A 235 -3.17 -6.25 -0.96
CA LEU A 235 -1.72 -6.47 -1.09
C LEU A 235 -1.09 -6.62 0.30
N SER A 236 0.10 -7.19 0.38
CA SER A 236 0.81 -7.41 1.66
C SER A 236 1.69 -6.24 2.14
N ILE A 237 1.79 -5.16 1.35
CA ILE A 237 2.67 -4.03 1.63
C ILE A 237 1.94 -2.69 1.53
N GLY A 238 2.37 -1.73 2.34
CA GLY A 238 1.99 -0.32 2.25
C GLY A 238 2.85 0.48 1.26
N PHE A 239 2.29 1.52 0.66
CA PHE A 239 2.99 2.38 -0.31
C PHE A 239 3.19 3.82 0.17
N ASP A 240 2.37 4.29 1.10
CA ASP A 240 2.36 5.69 1.52
C ASP A 240 3.20 5.96 2.79
N THR A 241 3.47 4.92 3.59
CA THR A 241 4.36 5.00 4.76
C THR A 241 5.78 4.52 4.49
N ALA A 242 6.75 5.18 5.12
CA ALA A 242 8.16 4.83 5.03
C ALA A 242 8.67 4.01 6.23
N GLU A 243 7.86 3.81 7.27
CA GLU A 243 8.23 2.96 8.40
C GLU A 243 8.09 1.48 8.01
N THR A 244 9.13 0.69 8.26
CA THR A 244 9.22 -0.70 7.79
C THR A 244 9.30 -1.68 8.94
N VAL A 245 9.16 -2.97 8.63
CA VAL A 245 9.43 -4.05 9.57
C VAL A 245 10.33 -5.11 8.97
N SER A 246 10.93 -5.90 9.84
CA SER A 246 11.62 -7.14 9.46
C SER A 246 11.08 -8.34 10.23
N GLY A 247 10.95 -9.47 9.55
CA GLY A 247 10.54 -10.74 10.15
C GLY A 247 9.05 -11.06 10.02
N VAL A 248 8.32 -10.31 9.19
CA VAL A 248 6.87 -10.46 8.99
C VAL A 248 6.58 -10.91 7.57
N HIS A 249 6.00 -12.10 7.44
CA HIS A 249 5.45 -12.58 6.19
C HIS A 249 3.91 -12.53 6.25
N VAL A 250 3.31 -11.91 5.25
CA VAL A 250 1.86 -11.80 5.12
C VAL A 250 1.40 -12.62 3.91
N SER A 251 0.40 -13.48 4.13
CA SER A 251 -0.18 -14.35 3.09
C SER A 251 -1.70 -14.36 3.19
N ALA A 252 -2.39 -14.73 2.12
CA ALA A 252 -3.85 -14.76 2.11
C ALA A 252 -4.40 -16.10 2.65
N ASN A 253 -5.44 -16.04 3.47
CA ASN A 253 -6.30 -17.19 3.74
C ASN A 253 -7.55 -17.12 2.86
N LEU A 254 -7.61 -18.04 1.91
CA LEU A 254 -8.62 -18.07 0.85
C LEU A 254 -9.58 -19.26 0.99
N LYS A 255 -9.63 -19.88 2.18
CA LYS A 255 -10.55 -21.01 2.45
C LYS A 255 -12.03 -20.64 2.23
N ASN A 256 -12.37 -19.37 2.47
CA ASN A 256 -13.67 -18.79 2.13
C ASN A 256 -13.46 -17.53 1.29
N LEU A 257 -13.61 -17.64 -0.02
CA LEU A 257 -13.41 -16.51 -0.94
C LEU A 257 -14.45 -15.40 -0.81
N LEU A 258 -15.56 -15.59 -0.10
CA LEU A 258 -16.50 -14.50 0.19
C LEU A 258 -16.13 -13.71 1.45
N SER A 259 -15.15 -14.20 2.21
CA SER A 259 -14.65 -13.58 3.43
C SER A 259 -13.17 -13.94 3.63
N PRO A 260 -12.28 -13.61 2.67
CA PRO A 260 -10.86 -13.85 2.83
C PRO A 260 -10.30 -12.98 3.96
N TYR A 261 -9.12 -13.34 4.46
CA TYR A 261 -8.38 -12.55 5.45
C TYR A 261 -6.88 -12.77 5.32
N ALA A 262 -6.08 -11.82 5.80
CA ALA A 262 -4.63 -11.92 5.79
C ALA A 262 -4.12 -12.70 7.02
N LEU A 263 -3.09 -13.51 6.82
CA LEU A 263 -2.31 -14.22 7.83
C LEU A 263 -0.96 -13.54 7.96
N GLU A 264 -0.64 -13.01 9.12
CA GLU A 264 0.64 -12.38 9.42
C GLU A 264 1.46 -13.27 10.35
N ASN A 265 2.58 -13.80 9.87
CA ASN A 265 3.41 -14.76 10.59
C ASN A 265 4.89 -14.40 10.51
N ASN A 266 5.71 -15.07 11.32
CA ASN A 266 7.16 -15.00 11.20
C ASN A 266 7.61 -15.45 9.81
N GLY A 267 8.39 -14.62 9.13
CA GLY A 267 8.96 -14.98 7.83
C GLY A 267 9.75 -13.86 7.19
N LYS A 268 10.08 -14.03 5.91
CA LYS A 268 10.70 -12.97 5.11
C LYS A 268 9.64 -11.99 4.65
N ASP A 269 10.01 -10.72 4.62
CA ASP A 269 9.18 -9.64 4.11
C ASP A 269 9.13 -9.75 2.58
N ASN A 270 8.10 -10.44 2.08
CA ASN A 270 7.89 -10.67 0.66
C ASN A 270 6.61 -9.93 0.23
N PRO A 271 6.71 -8.90 -0.65
CA PRO A 271 5.55 -8.27 -1.25
C PRO A 271 4.78 -9.24 -2.15
N GLU A 272 3.48 -9.35 -1.93
CA GLU A 272 2.59 -10.30 -2.58
C GLU A 272 1.21 -9.68 -2.79
N VAL A 273 0.53 -10.08 -3.87
CA VAL A 273 -0.90 -9.84 -4.04
C VAL A 273 -1.63 -10.87 -3.17
N LEU A 274 -2.45 -10.40 -2.23
CA LEU A 274 -3.22 -11.31 -1.36
C LEU A 274 -4.48 -11.79 -2.06
N TRP A 275 -5.22 -10.86 -2.66
CA TRP A 275 -6.34 -11.09 -3.56
C TRP A 275 -6.58 -9.82 -4.39
N PRO A 276 -7.26 -9.88 -5.53
CA PRO A 276 -7.94 -11.02 -6.11
C PRO A 276 -6.98 -12.08 -6.64
N VAL A 277 -7.37 -13.35 -6.51
CA VAL A 277 -6.59 -14.49 -7.05
C VAL A 277 -7.22 -15.08 -8.31
N PRO A 278 -6.45 -15.43 -9.34
CA PRO A 278 -6.98 -16.16 -10.49
C PRO A 278 -7.29 -17.62 -10.11
N PRO A 279 -8.51 -18.13 -10.31
CA PRO A 279 -8.80 -19.55 -10.14
C PRO A 279 -8.39 -20.35 -11.39
N ASN A 280 -8.27 -21.65 -11.23
CA ASN A 280 -8.15 -22.60 -12.35
C ASN A 280 -9.54 -23.03 -12.79
N ILE A 281 -9.89 -22.82 -14.06
CA ILE A 281 -11.16 -23.29 -14.61
C ILE A 281 -10.90 -24.43 -15.60
N THR A 282 -11.82 -25.37 -15.62
CA THR A 282 -11.81 -26.46 -16.60
C THR A 282 -13.21 -26.60 -17.16
N LEU A 283 -13.34 -26.39 -18.45
CA LEU A 283 -14.59 -26.60 -19.17
C LEU A 283 -14.60 -27.97 -19.85
N ILE A 284 -15.68 -28.71 -19.65
CA ILE A 284 -15.93 -29.97 -20.36
C ILE A 284 -17.26 -29.82 -21.08
N THR A 285 -17.22 -29.79 -22.41
CA THR A 285 -18.41 -29.62 -23.23
C THR A 285 -18.80 -30.92 -23.93
N ASN A 286 -20.10 -31.15 -24.06
CA ASN A 286 -20.68 -32.07 -25.03
C ASN A 286 -21.80 -31.36 -25.79
N ALA A 287 -22.38 -31.99 -26.81
CA ALA A 287 -23.32 -31.37 -27.75
C ALA A 287 -24.52 -30.63 -27.11
N THR A 288 -24.87 -30.91 -25.85
CA THR A 288 -26.04 -30.32 -25.17
C THR A 288 -25.74 -29.78 -23.78
N ARG A 289 -24.53 -29.97 -23.25
CA ARG A 289 -24.17 -29.59 -21.88
C ARG A 289 -22.75 -29.09 -21.76
N LEU A 290 -22.60 -28.01 -21.01
CA LEU A 290 -21.33 -27.49 -20.53
C LEU A 290 -21.19 -27.82 -19.04
N LYS A 291 -20.09 -28.47 -18.66
CA LYS A 291 -19.64 -28.62 -17.29
C LYS A 291 -18.53 -27.60 -17.03
N VAL A 292 -18.71 -26.77 -16.01
CA VAL A 292 -17.71 -25.83 -15.53
C VAL A 292 -17.15 -26.37 -14.23
N MET A 293 -15.84 -26.54 -14.14
CA MET A 293 -15.13 -26.90 -12.92
C MET A 293 -14.21 -25.76 -12.52
N MET A 294 -14.25 -25.35 -11.26
CA MET A 294 -13.47 -24.25 -10.72
C MET A 294 -12.71 -24.72 -9.49
N LYS A 295 -11.40 -24.40 -9.45
CA LYS A 295 -10.51 -24.73 -8.34
C LYS A 295 -9.62 -23.56 -7.98
N PHE A 296 -9.22 -23.49 -6.72
CA PHE A 296 -8.14 -22.64 -6.25
C PHE A 296 -7.15 -23.52 -5.46
N ASP A 297 -5.87 -23.48 -5.82
CA ASP A 297 -4.81 -24.32 -5.22
C ASP A 297 -5.22 -25.80 -5.12
N GLY A 298 -5.79 -26.33 -6.20
CA GLY A 298 -6.30 -27.71 -6.27
C GLY A 298 -7.61 -27.98 -5.50
N MET A 299 -8.08 -27.07 -4.66
CA MET A 299 -9.32 -27.20 -3.89
C MET A 299 -10.55 -26.74 -4.70
N PRO A 300 -11.69 -27.44 -4.63
CA PRO A 300 -12.92 -27.05 -5.34
C PRO A 300 -13.48 -25.70 -4.86
N LEU A 301 -13.76 -24.78 -5.78
CA LEU A 301 -14.38 -23.49 -5.45
C LEU A 301 -15.90 -23.63 -5.34
N ASN A 302 -16.43 -23.66 -4.13
CA ASN A 302 -17.85 -23.89 -3.85
C ASN A 302 -18.67 -22.60 -3.78
N PHE A 303 -19.94 -22.68 -4.15
CA PHE A 303 -20.93 -21.61 -4.11
C PHE A 303 -20.52 -20.33 -4.87
N GLN A 304 -19.62 -20.48 -5.84
CA GLN A 304 -19.30 -19.40 -6.77
C GLN A 304 -20.42 -19.29 -7.80
N GLN A 305 -20.96 -18.09 -7.95
CA GLN A 305 -21.91 -17.80 -9.02
C GLN A 305 -21.16 -17.76 -10.35
N VAL A 306 -21.65 -18.51 -11.31
CA VAL A 306 -21.14 -18.60 -12.67
C VAL A 306 -22.26 -18.21 -13.61
N TYR A 307 -21.95 -17.33 -14.54
CA TYR A 307 -22.78 -16.88 -15.64
C TYR A 307 -22.35 -17.56 -16.93
N LEU A 308 -23.33 -18.00 -17.71
CA LEU A 308 -23.15 -18.34 -19.10
C LEU A 308 -23.68 -17.16 -19.90
N GLU A 309 -22.84 -16.60 -20.75
CA GLU A 309 -23.17 -15.45 -21.57
C GLU A 309 -22.91 -15.79 -23.05
N ARG A 310 -23.68 -15.18 -23.95
CA ARG A 310 -23.63 -15.42 -25.40
C ARG A 310 -23.30 -14.12 -26.11
N ILE A 311 -22.50 -14.22 -27.17
CA ILE A 311 -22.19 -13.08 -28.04
C ILE A 311 -23.15 -13.07 -29.23
N GLY A 312 -23.95 -12.00 -29.32
CA GLY A 312 -24.82 -11.67 -30.46
C GLY A 312 -24.53 -10.24 -30.94
N LEU A 313 -25.56 -9.40 -31.04
CA LEU A 313 -25.40 -7.94 -31.23
C LEU A 313 -24.84 -7.22 -29.98
N GLY A 314 -24.59 -7.96 -28.90
CA GLY A 314 -24.00 -7.53 -27.64
C GLY A 314 -23.69 -8.77 -26.77
N VAL A 315 -23.27 -8.52 -25.54
CA VAL A 315 -23.10 -9.56 -24.51
C VAL A 315 -24.45 -9.77 -23.80
N GLU A 316 -24.97 -11.00 -23.85
CA GLU A 316 -26.24 -11.35 -23.19
C GLU A 316 -26.04 -12.52 -22.22
N ARG A 317 -26.55 -12.37 -20.99
CA ARG A 317 -26.58 -13.48 -20.02
C ARG A 317 -27.68 -14.48 -20.36
N VAL A 318 -27.28 -15.71 -20.67
CA VAL A 318 -28.17 -16.81 -21.05
C VAL A 318 -28.33 -17.88 -19.96
N GLY A 319 -27.52 -17.83 -18.90
CA GLY A 319 -27.67 -18.70 -17.75
C GLY A 319 -26.89 -18.21 -16.54
N SER A 320 -27.29 -18.69 -15.36
CA SER A 320 -26.54 -18.52 -14.12
C SER A 320 -26.70 -19.75 -13.23
N ASN A 321 -25.62 -20.26 -12.65
CA ASN A 321 -25.68 -21.32 -11.65
C ASN A 321 -24.56 -21.16 -10.61
N TYR A 322 -24.71 -21.82 -9.47
CA TYR A 322 -23.68 -21.89 -8.44
C TYR A 322 -22.88 -23.19 -8.54
N THR A 323 -21.59 -23.14 -8.26
CA THR A 323 -20.76 -24.34 -8.13
C THR A 323 -21.09 -25.14 -6.86
N VAL A 324 -21.16 -26.46 -6.98
CA VAL A 324 -21.26 -27.41 -5.87
C VAL A 324 -20.13 -28.42 -6.02
N ASN A 325 -19.31 -28.56 -4.98
CA ASN A 325 -18.02 -29.27 -5.05
C ASN A 325 -17.14 -28.79 -6.23
N GLY A 326 -17.03 -27.46 -6.39
CA GLY A 326 -16.29 -26.82 -7.48
C GLY A 326 -16.88 -27.03 -8.87
N THR A 327 -18.09 -27.57 -9.00
CA THR A 327 -18.65 -27.92 -10.32
C THR A 327 -20.03 -27.32 -10.53
N THR A 328 -20.29 -26.79 -11.72
CA THR A 328 -21.63 -26.41 -12.17
C THR A 328 -21.88 -26.84 -13.61
N TYR A 329 -23.14 -26.81 -14.04
CA TYR A 329 -23.57 -27.28 -15.35
C TYR A 329 -24.49 -26.28 -16.02
N PHE A 330 -24.39 -26.16 -17.34
CA PHE A 330 -25.32 -25.41 -18.17
C PHE A 330 -25.82 -26.30 -19.31
N ASN A 331 -27.10 -26.16 -19.66
CA ASN A 331 -27.64 -26.76 -20.87
C ASN A 331 -27.38 -25.81 -22.04
N LEU A 332 -26.84 -26.34 -23.15
CA LEU A 332 -26.50 -25.57 -24.34
C LEU A 332 -27.58 -25.78 -25.41
N SER A 333 -27.98 -24.71 -26.08
CA SER A 333 -28.71 -24.80 -27.34
C SER A 333 -27.69 -24.95 -28.48
N VAL A 334 -27.88 -25.98 -29.30
CA VAL A 334 -26.97 -26.34 -30.39
C VAL A 334 -26.66 -25.10 -31.26
N SER A 335 -25.39 -24.84 -31.57
CA SER A 335 -24.85 -23.82 -32.50
C SER A 335 -24.58 -22.38 -32.04
N SER A 336 -24.55 -22.05 -30.75
CA SER A 336 -24.13 -20.70 -30.29
C SER A 336 -22.72 -20.70 -29.67
N SER A 337 -21.95 -19.61 -29.87
CA SER A 337 -20.74 -19.35 -29.08
C SER A 337 -21.13 -18.79 -27.71
N TYR A 338 -20.54 -19.36 -26.66
CA TYR A 338 -20.77 -18.96 -25.28
C TYR A 338 -19.47 -18.63 -24.58
N PHE A 339 -19.56 -17.83 -23.53
CA PHE A 339 -18.49 -17.62 -22.57
C PHE A 339 -18.99 -17.84 -21.15
N VAL A 340 -18.08 -18.32 -20.31
CA VAL A 340 -18.31 -18.52 -18.89
C VAL A 340 -17.70 -17.34 -18.16
N TYR A 341 -18.54 -16.57 -17.47
CA TYR A 341 -18.13 -15.44 -16.64
C TYR A 341 -18.47 -15.74 -15.19
N TYR A 342 -17.69 -15.30 -14.21
CA TYR A 342 -18.05 -15.43 -12.81
C TYR A 342 -17.59 -14.16 -12.09
N PRO A 343 -18.49 -13.43 -11.45
CA PRO A 343 -18.13 -12.23 -10.71
C PRO A 343 -17.40 -12.68 -9.44
N GLY A 344 -16.10 -12.42 -9.40
CA GLY A 344 -15.30 -12.57 -8.19
C GLY A 344 -15.15 -11.21 -7.52
N ASN A 345 -15.62 -11.06 -6.28
CA ASN A 345 -15.23 -9.91 -5.47
C ASN A 345 -13.76 -10.03 -5.03
N PHE A 346 -13.22 -11.25 -4.93
CA PHE A 346 -11.87 -11.54 -4.43
C PHE A 346 -11.14 -12.56 -5.32
N THR A 347 -11.64 -12.77 -6.53
CA THR A 347 -11.00 -13.58 -7.56
C THR A 347 -10.97 -12.81 -8.86
N LEU A 348 -9.84 -12.87 -9.56
CA LEU A 348 -9.77 -12.35 -10.91
C LEU A 348 -10.42 -13.39 -11.82
N SER A 349 -11.40 -12.97 -12.60
CA SER A 349 -12.00 -13.86 -13.59
C SER A 349 -10.96 -14.16 -14.67
N SER A 350 -10.28 -15.30 -14.58
CA SER A 350 -9.16 -15.69 -15.44
C SER A 350 -9.53 -16.25 -16.81
N GLU A 351 -10.78 -16.65 -17.08
CA GLU A 351 -11.03 -17.46 -18.27
C GLU A 351 -12.38 -17.15 -18.94
N TYR A 352 -12.34 -16.37 -20.01
CA TYR A 352 -13.35 -16.45 -21.07
C TYR A 352 -13.02 -17.67 -21.94
N GLN A 353 -13.40 -18.88 -21.55
CA GLN A 353 -13.22 -20.01 -22.46
C GLN A 353 -14.36 -20.05 -23.49
N PHE A 354 -13.99 -19.89 -24.76
CA PHE A 354 -14.89 -19.92 -25.90
C PHE A 354 -15.07 -21.36 -26.40
N ALA A 355 -16.32 -21.79 -26.56
CA ALA A 355 -16.62 -22.93 -27.41
C ALA A 355 -16.98 -22.42 -28.81
N SER A 356 -15.97 -22.19 -29.68
CA SER A 356 -16.21 -21.84 -31.09
C SER A 356 -15.09 -22.36 -32.00
N PRO A 357 -15.38 -23.17 -33.03
CA PRO A 357 -14.40 -23.59 -34.03
C PRO A 357 -13.86 -22.47 -34.95
N ILE A 358 -14.37 -21.23 -34.85
CA ILE A 358 -14.19 -20.17 -35.88
C ILE A 358 -13.43 -18.93 -35.36
N LEU A 359 -13.30 -18.73 -34.04
CA LEU A 359 -12.89 -17.42 -33.48
C LEU A 359 -11.59 -17.42 -32.65
N ASP A 360 -10.73 -18.42 -32.83
CA ASP A 360 -9.47 -18.58 -32.06
C ASP A 360 -8.49 -17.39 -32.20
N SER A 361 -8.61 -16.53 -33.23
CA SER A 361 -7.70 -15.40 -33.47
C SER A 361 -8.14 -14.05 -32.84
N LEU A 362 -9.42 -13.89 -32.48
CA LEU A 362 -9.92 -12.72 -31.73
C LEU A 362 -9.69 -12.86 -30.21
N TYR A 363 -9.37 -14.08 -29.78
CA TYR A 363 -9.26 -14.55 -28.40
C TYR A 363 -8.04 -14.00 -27.64
N SER A 364 -6.89 -13.82 -28.31
CA SER A 364 -5.65 -13.37 -27.67
C SER A 364 -5.74 -11.99 -27.03
N ASN A 365 -6.67 -11.13 -27.48
CA ASN A 365 -6.76 -9.73 -27.06
C ASN A 365 -7.62 -9.51 -25.80
N ILE A 366 -8.54 -10.44 -25.47
CA ILE A 366 -9.34 -10.35 -24.24
C ILE A 366 -8.62 -11.02 -23.09
N GLU A 367 -8.00 -12.18 -23.32
CA GLU A 367 -7.14 -12.87 -22.34
C GLU A 367 -5.95 -11.98 -21.92
N SER A 368 -5.39 -11.19 -22.86
CA SER A 368 -4.29 -10.26 -22.56
C SER A 368 -4.71 -9.22 -21.52
N THR A 369 -5.87 -8.58 -21.65
CA THR A 369 -6.26 -7.45 -20.77
C THR A 369 -6.35 -7.85 -19.28
N PHE A 370 -6.74 -9.09 -18.97
CA PHE A 370 -6.85 -9.59 -17.58
C PHE A 370 -5.53 -10.13 -17.04
N HIS A 371 -4.76 -10.82 -17.89
CA HIS A 371 -3.38 -11.17 -17.55
C HIS A 371 -2.55 -9.89 -17.30
N ASP A 372 -2.76 -8.84 -18.09
CA ASP A 372 -2.12 -7.53 -17.97
C ASP A 372 -2.52 -6.81 -16.68
N ALA A 373 -3.74 -7.03 -16.16
CA ALA A 373 -4.21 -6.51 -14.89
C ALA A 373 -3.46 -7.12 -13.68
N TYR A 374 -3.41 -8.45 -13.58
CA TYR A 374 -2.66 -9.14 -12.51
C TYR A 374 -1.14 -8.94 -12.65
N THR A 375 -0.65 -9.02 -13.89
CA THR A 375 0.75 -8.72 -14.22
C THR A 375 1.07 -7.25 -13.92
N GLY A 376 0.11 -6.34 -14.11
CA GLY A 376 0.22 -4.93 -13.75
C GLY A 376 0.33 -4.73 -12.24
N LEU A 377 -0.51 -5.39 -11.43
CA LEU A 377 -0.40 -5.37 -9.95
C LEU A 377 0.97 -5.88 -9.47
N THR A 378 1.38 -7.05 -9.97
CA THR A 378 2.65 -7.68 -9.59
C THR A 378 3.87 -6.88 -10.08
N HIS A 379 3.79 -6.27 -11.27
CA HIS A 379 4.80 -5.35 -11.79
C HIS A 379 4.86 -4.06 -10.96
N PHE A 380 3.71 -3.49 -10.57
CA PHE A 380 3.67 -2.32 -9.69
C PHE A 380 4.36 -2.60 -8.36
N LEU A 381 4.04 -3.71 -7.69
CA LEU A 381 4.69 -4.14 -6.45
C LEU A 381 6.21 -4.24 -6.57
N SER A 382 6.69 -4.83 -7.67
CA SER A 382 8.13 -5.05 -7.87
C SER A 382 8.90 -3.82 -8.36
N SER A 383 8.20 -2.82 -8.92
CA SER A 383 8.82 -1.61 -9.48
C SER A 383 8.64 -0.34 -8.66
N TYR A 384 7.76 -0.34 -7.65
CA TYR A 384 7.50 0.84 -6.83
C TYR A 384 8.74 1.29 -6.04
N ASN A 385 9.07 2.57 -6.17
CA ASN A 385 10.17 3.19 -5.44
C ASN A 385 9.67 3.72 -4.08
N HIS A 386 9.83 2.91 -3.04
CA HIS A 386 9.43 3.19 -1.67
C HIS A 386 10.15 4.41 -1.04
N ASN A 387 11.18 4.98 -1.68
CA ASN A 387 11.80 6.23 -1.23
C ASN A 387 10.90 7.46 -1.39
N LYS A 388 9.76 7.35 -2.08
CA LYS A 388 8.76 8.42 -2.22
C LYS A 388 7.70 8.42 -1.12
N ALA A 389 7.69 7.41 -0.24
CA ALA A 389 6.75 7.32 0.88
C ALA A 389 7.02 8.40 1.94
N LEU A 390 5.98 8.77 2.69
CA LEU A 390 6.05 9.80 3.72
C LEU A 390 6.67 9.23 5.01
N LYS A 391 7.52 10.04 5.65
CA LYS A 391 8.24 9.67 6.88
C LYS A 391 7.65 10.40 8.08
N SER A 392 7.30 9.65 9.11
CA SER A 392 6.60 10.18 10.27
C SER A 392 7.46 10.04 11.51
N ASP A 393 7.99 11.15 12.04
CA ASP A 393 8.74 11.11 13.30
C ASP A 393 7.80 11.32 14.50
N PHE A 394 7.45 10.22 15.17
CA PHE A 394 6.55 10.23 16.33
C PHE A 394 7.25 10.53 17.66
N HIS A 395 8.59 10.68 17.67
CA HIS A 395 9.40 10.85 18.88
C HIS A 395 9.72 12.33 19.18
N VAL A 396 9.51 13.21 18.22
CA VAL A 396 9.98 14.59 18.26
C VAL A 396 8.76 15.52 18.27
N LYS A 397 8.70 16.43 19.26
CA LYS A 397 8.03 17.73 19.03
C LYS A 397 8.65 18.25 17.75
N TYR A 398 7.96 18.16 16.61
CA TYR A 398 8.46 18.60 15.32
C TYR A 398 9.06 20.00 15.47
N LYS A 399 10.38 20.04 15.70
CA LYS A 399 11.12 21.28 15.75
C LYS A 399 11.38 21.53 14.31
N GLY A 400 10.56 22.40 13.72
CA GLY A 400 10.74 22.86 12.35
C GLY A 400 12.21 23.20 12.15
N ARG A 401 12.93 22.32 11.47
CA ARG A 401 14.15 22.72 10.79
C ARG A 401 13.64 23.40 9.54
N LEU A 402 13.62 24.73 9.57
CA LEU A 402 13.94 25.47 8.37
C LEU A 402 15.35 25.02 8.00
N THR A 403 15.46 24.04 7.12
CA THR A 403 16.72 23.74 6.45
C THR A 403 17.04 24.97 5.63
N ILE A 404 17.99 25.76 6.12
CA ILE A 404 18.72 26.71 5.29
C ILE A 404 19.46 25.85 4.25
N SER A 405 18.85 25.59 3.08
CA SER A 405 19.64 25.12 1.94
C SER A 405 19.07 25.42 0.55
N ASP A 406 17.84 25.86 0.36
CA ASP A 406 17.44 26.29 -1.00
C ASP A 406 18.01 27.66 -1.33
N ALA A 407 17.93 28.61 -0.39
CA ALA A 407 18.54 29.94 -0.58
C ALA A 407 20.05 29.87 -0.78
N VAL A 408 20.76 28.93 -0.13
CA VAL A 408 22.20 28.72 -0.31
C VAL A 408 22.49 28.05 -1.65
N ILE A 409 21.70 27.06 -2.08
CA ILE A 409 21.83 26.45 -3.41
C ILE A 409 21.55 27.48 -4.51
N TYR A 410 20.52 28.33 -4.37
CA TYR A 410 20.25 29.43 -5.30
C TYR A 410 21.35 30.50 -5.27
N LEU A 411 21.91 30.83 -4.10
CA LEU A 411 23.04 31.77 -4.00
C LEU A 411 24.30 31.20 -4.66
N VAL A 412 24.59 29.90 -4.45
CA VAL A 412 25.72 29.20 -5.07
C VAL A 412 25.52 29.09 -6.59
N ALA A 413 24.32 28.74 -7.05
CA ALA A 413 23.98 28.70 -8.48
C ALA A 413 24.04 30.10 -9.13
N PHE A 414 23.62 31.14 -8.41
CA PHE A 414 23.72 32.53 -8.86
C PHE A 414 25.17 33.01 -8.96
N VAL A 415 26.00 32.69 -7.96
CA VAL A 415 27.45 32.99 -7.97
C VAL A 415 28.16 32.21 -9.08
N PHE A 416 27.81 30.94 -9.30
CA PHE A 416 28.31 30.14 -10.43
C PHE A 416 27.86 30.71 -11.78
N GLY A 417 26.60 31.15 -11.89
CA GLY A 417 26.07 31.80 -13.08
C GLY A 417 26.80 33.10 -13.42
N ILE A 418 27.13 33.92 -12.40
CA ILE A 418 27.94 35.13 -12.57
C ILE A 418 29.37 34.77 -12.99
N LEU A 419 30.00 33.76 -12.38
CA LEU A 419 31.34 33.30 -12.75
C LEU A 419 31.40 32.80 -14.19
N ILE A 420 30.43 32.00 -14.63
CA ILE A 420 30.30 31.53 -16.00
C ILE A 420 30.07 32.71 -16.96
N ALA A 421 29.21 33.67 -16.60
CA ALA A 421 28.96 34.86 -17.42
C ALA A 421 30.20 35.76 -17.54
N VAL A 422 30.98 35.93 -16.47
CA VAL A 422 32.23 36.70 -16.47
C VAL A 422 33.28 36.00 -17.32
N VAL A 423 33.44 34.68 -17.18
CA VAL A 423 34.35 33.87 -18.00
C VAL A 423 33.92 33.92 -19.48
N ALA A 424 32.65 33.67 -19.78
CA ALA A 424 32.12 33.76 -21.13
C ALA A 424 32.28 35.16 -21.74
N SER A 425 32.08 36.24 -20.97
CA SER A 425 32.30 37.61 -21.45
C SER A 425 33.77 37.93 -21.73
N LYS A 426 34.69 37.30 -20.98
CA LYS A 426 36.14 37.45 -21.15
C LYS A 426 36.62 36.73 -22.40
N TYR A 427 36.04 35.58 -22.74
CA TYR A 427 36.37 34.81 -23.95
C TYR A 427 35.53 35.20 -25.19
N LYS A 428 34.50 36.05 -25.04
CA LYS A 428 33.76 36.63 -26.17
C LYS A 428 34.52 37.75 -26.89
N LYS A 429 35.66 38.20 -26.36
CA LYS A 429 36.52 39.23 -26.99
C LYS A 429 37.61 38.65 -27.91
N ASP A 430 37.77 37.33 -27.94
CA ASP A 430 38.76 36.64 -28.78
C ASP A 430 38.11 35.73 -29.84
N LEU A 431 36.89 36.06 -30.28
CA LEU A 431 36.22 35.48 -31.45
C LEU A 431 35.87 36.58 -32.46
#